data_AF-A0A8T3PTM3-F1
#
_entry.id   AF-A0A8T3PTM3-F1
#
_cell.length_a   1.000
_cell.length_b   1.000
_cell.length_c   1.000
_cell.angle_alpha   90.00
_cell.angle_beta   90.00
_cell.angle_gamma   90.00
#
_symmetry.space_group_name_H-M   'P 1'
#
loop_
_entity.id
_entity.type
_entity.pdbx_description
1 polymer ?
#
loop_
_entity_poly.entity_id
_entity_poly.type
_entity_poly.pdbx_seq_one_letter_code
_entity_poly.pdbx_strand_id
1 'polypeptide(L)'
;MAAIAKPAAEADRGPVGSRSGAQTRKTIAYALLIAYALLMFVPFAWSLATSFKTLPESVQVTFLPRQPTLEGYVIAWTEMDPTLPRLFLNSFIIAGAITLLNLILDSLGGYAFARLRFPGRELLFVLVLATLMIPDPLRVVP
;
A
#
# COMPACT_ATOMS: atom_id res chain seq x y z
N MET A 1 7.75 35.45 50.18
CA MET A 1 8.82 36.36 49.71
C MET A 1 10.13 35.58 49.74
N ALA A 2 10.83 35.52 48.59
CA ALA A 2 12.26 35.26 48.32
C ALA A 2 13.09 34.40 49.32
N ALA A 3 13.90 33.43 48.92
CA ALA A 3 14.83 33.50 47.80
C ALA A 3 15.27 32.09 47.33
N ILE A 4 15.45 32.01 46.02
CA ILE A 4 16.03 30.92 45.24
C ILE A 4 17.54 30.90 45.47
N ALA A 5 18.10 29.72 45.76
CA ALA A 5 19.53 29.44 45.60
C ALA A 5 19.71 28.25 44.64
N LYS A 6 20.04 28.57 43.39
CA LYS A 6 20.77 27.76 42.40
C LYS A 6 22.08 28.53 42.16
N PRO A 7 23.27 27.96 41.82
CA PRO A 7 23.46 26.66 41.16
C PRO A 7 24.73 25.86 41.57
N ALA A 8 24.70 24.55 41.41
CA ALA A 8 25.90 23.77 41.12
C ALA A 8 25.73 23.19 39.73
N ALA A 9 26.59 23.64 38.82
CA ALA A 9 26.68 23.19 37.44
C ALA A 9 27.09 21.72 37.41
N GLU A 10 26.11 20.83 37.25
CA GLU A 10 26.39 19.46 36.86
C GLU A 10 26.80 19.46 35.39
N ALA A 11 28.04 19.06 35.17
CA ALA A 11 28.75 19.16 33.92
C ALA A 11 27.99 18.49 32.78
N ASP A 12 27.77 19.31 31.76
CA ASP A 12 27.58 18.92 30.38
C ASP A 12 28.51 17.76 29.99
N ARG A 13 27.93 16.57 29.87
CA ARG A 13 28.50 15.46 29.10
C ARG A 13 27.41 14.91 28.19
N GLY A 14 27.00 15.72 27.23
CA GLY A 14 26.29 15.20 26.06
C GLY A 14 27.10 14.06 25.40
N PRO A 15 26.45 13.04 24.82
CA PRO A 15 27.17 11.98 24.11
C PRO A 15 27.81 12.56 22.84
N VAL A 16 29.11 12.90 22.92
CA VAL A 16 29.96 13.20 21.75
C VAL A 16 30.40 11.88 21.13
N GLY A 17 29.42 11.11 20.62
CA GLY A 17 29.66 10.01 19.69
C GLY A 17 29.58 10.55 18.27
N SER A 18 30.69 10.44 17.52
CA SER A 18 30.89 10.88 16.13
C SER A 18 29.60 11.01 15.31
N ARG A 19 29.02 12.23 15.30
CA ARG A 19 27.83 12.57 14.50
C ARG A 19 28.05 12.37 13.00
N SER A 20 29.31 12.39 12.55
CA SER A 20 29.70 12.25 11.14
C SER A 20 29.42 10.86 10.57
N GLY A 21 29.82 9.78 11.27
CA GLY A 21 29.59 8.41 10.79
C GLY A 21 28.11 8.01 10.75
N ALA A 22 27.32 8.50 11.71
CA ALA A 22 25.87 8.30 11.74
C ALA A 22 25.16 9.08 10.63
N GLN A 23 25.64 10.27 10.28
CA GLN A 23 25.07 11.08 9.20
C GLN A 23 25.38 10.50 7.82
N THR A 24 26.62 10.08 7.57
CA THR A 24 27.01 9.44 6.30
C THR A 24 26.22 8.15 6.06
N ARG A 25 26.03 7.32 7.11
CA ARG A 25 25.20 6.10 6.99
C ARG A 25 23.75 6.43 6.63
N LYS A 26 23.16 7.48 7.23
CA LYS A 26 21.81 7.94 6.90
C LYS A 26 21.73 8.42 5.45
N THR A 27 22.68 9.25 5.00
CA THR A 27 22.71 9.73 3.61
C THR A 27 22.79 8.59 2.61
N ILE A 28 23.65 7.60 2.85
CA ILE A 28 23.75 6.40 2.00
C ILE A 28 22.43 5.61 2.03
N ALA A 29 21.84 5.40 3.21
CA ALA A 29 20.57 4.70 3.34
C ALA A 29 19.44 5.41 2.57
N TYR A 30 19.32 6.74 2.69
CA TYR A 30 18.33 7.51 1.93
C TYR A 30 18.61 7.48 0.43
N ALA A 31 19.87 7.58 -0.01
CA ALA A 31 20.22 7.48 -1.42
C ALA A 31 19.82 6.12 -2.01
N LEU A 32 20.08 5.02 -1.29
CA LEU A 32 19.66 3.68 -1.68
C LEU A 32 18.13 3.53 -1.69
N LEU A 33 17.44 4.03 -0.67
CA LEU A 33 15.98 4.01 -0.61
C LEU A 33 15.33 4.81 -1.74
N ILE A 34 15.88 5.98 -2.08
CA ILE A 34 15.41 6.80 -3.20
C ILE A 34 15.66 6.07 -4.52
N ALA A 35 16.86 5.52 -4.74
CA ALA A 35 17.17 4.76 -5.95
C ALA A 35 16.24 3.54 -6.11
N TYR A 36 15.99 2.81 -5.02
CA TYR A 36 15.08 1.67 -5.00
C TYR A 36 13.63 2.09 -5.25
N ALA A 37 13.18 3.20 -4.65
CA ALA A 37 11.86 3.75 -4.91
C ALA A 37 11.72 4.11 -6.40
N LEU A 38 12.67 4.84 -6.98
CA LEU A 38 12.66 5.19 -8.41
C LEU A 38 12.60 3.94 -9.30
N LEU A 39 13.35 2.89 -8.96
CA LEU A 39 13.32 1.61 -9.67
C LEU A 39 11.90 0.99 -9.63
N MET A 40 11.24 1.00 -8.47
CA MET A 40 9.88 0.50 -8.31
C MET A 40 8.83 1.34 -9.04
N PHE A 41 9.10 2.62 -9.29
CA PHE A 41 8.21 3.51 -10.06
C PHE A 41 8.31 3.33 -11.57
N VAL A 42 9.35 2.67 -12.10
CA VAL A 42 9.53 2.42 -13.54
C VAL A 42 8.29 1.77 -14.20
N PRO A 43 7.72 0.66 -13.69
CA PRO A 43 6.52 0.06 -14.31
C PRO A 43 5.31 0.99 -14.29
N PHE A 44 5.15 1.81 -13.25
CA PHE A 44 4.07 2.80 -13.19
C PHE A 44 4.27 3.93 -14.21
N ALA A 45 5.51 4.41 -14.36
CA ALA A 45 5.85 5.41 -15.37
C ALA A 45 5.60 4.87 -16.78
N TRP A 46 5.92 3.59 -17.04
CA TRP A 46 5.63 2.94 -18.32
C TRP A 46 4.13 2.75 -18.55
N SER A 47 3.38 2.35 -17.52
CA SER A 47 1.91 2.27 -17.60
C SER A 47 1.30 3.63 -17.94
N LEU A 48 1.77 4.71 -17.31
CA LEU A 48 1.31 6.06 -17.58
C LEU A 48 1.70 6.53 -18.98
N ALA A 49 2.93 6.27 -19.44
CA ALA A 49 3.33 6.58 -20.81
C ALA A 49 2.47 5.82 -21.84
N THR A 50 2.06 4.60 -21.51
CA THR A 50 1.22 3.75 -22.38
C THR A 50 -0.23 4.22 -22.44
N SER A 51 -0.75 4.87 -21.41
CA SER A 51 -2.12 5.41 -21.45
C SER A 51 -2.30 6.57 -22.44
N PHE A 52 -1.20 7.20 -22.87
CA PHE A 52 -1.18 8.23 -23.93
C PHE A 52 -0.83 7.69 -25.32
N LYS A 53 -0.69 6.37 -25.49
CA LYS A 53 -0.44 5.75 -26.80
C LYS A 53 -1.74 5.45 -27.54
N THR A 54 -1.66 5.43 -28.86
CA THR A 54 -2.75 4.88 -29.70
C THR A 54 -2.90 3.36 -29.49
N LEU A 55 -4.08 2.79 -29.82
CA LEU A 55 -4.33 1.33 -29.69
C LEU A 55 -3.25 0.46 -30.38
N PRO A 56 -2.82 0.75 -31.62
CA PRO A 56 -1.77 -0.05 -32.29
C PRO A 56 -0.37 0.12 -31.67
N GLU A 57 -0.12 1.24 -31.00
CA GLU A 57 1.16 1.54 -30.37
C GLU A 57 1.25 1.00 -28.94
N SER A 58 0.11 0.82 -28.25
CA SER A 58 0.06 0.30 -26.88
C SER A 58 0.54 -1.14 -26.75
N VAL A 59 0.38 -1.95 -27.82
CA VAL A 59 0.85 -3.35 -27.89
C VAL A 59 2.35 -3.47 -28.21
N GLN A 60 3.02 -2.36 -28.56
CA GLN A 60 4.45 -2.36 -28.87
C GLN A 60 5.30 -2.09 -27.62
N VAL A 61 6.48 -2.71 -27.55
CA VAL A 61 7.46 -2.53 -26.46
C VAL A 61 8.24 -1.22 -26.65
N THR A 62 7.53 -0.09 -26.61
CA THR A 62 8.12 1.25 -26.65
C THR A 62 7.90 1.92 -25.29
N PHE A 63 8.93 2.57 -24.73
CA PHE A 63 8.80 3.23 -23.42
C PHE A 63 8.02 4.55 -23.49
N LEU A 64 8.26 5.38 -24.50
CA LEU A 64 7.60 6.68 -24.69
C LEU A 64 6.68 6.65 -25.92
N PRO A 65 5.51 7.32 -25.87
CA PRO A 65 4.65 7.49 -27.03
C PRO A 65 5.37 8.33 -28.10
N ARG A 66 5.29 7.91 -29.36
CA ARG A 66 5.77 8.69 -30.51
C ARG A 66 4.87 9.89 -30.77
N GLN A 67 3.57 9.71 -30.58
CA GLN A 67 2.56 10.76 -30.69
C GLN A 67 1.62 10.62 -29.49
N PRO A 68 1.79 11.44 -28.43
CA PRO A 68 0.90 11.42 -27.27
C PRO A 68 -0.52 11.80 -27.70
N THR A 69 -1.50 10.96 -27.39
CA THR A 69 -2.93 11.24 -27.68
C THR A 69 -3.80 11.02 -26.45
N LEU A 70 -5.00 11.61 -26.47
CA LEU A 70 -6.05 11.39 -25.46
C LEU A 70 -7.17 10.49 -25.98
N GLU A 71 -7.00 9.92 -27.17
CA GLU A 71 -8.01 9.12 -27.86
C GLU A 71 -8.45 7.92 -27.02
N GLY A 72 -7.50 7.23 -26.37
CA GLY A 72 -7.80 6.12 -25.46
C GLY A 72 -8.73 6.50 -24.30
N TYR A 73 -8.62 7.73 -23.78
CA TYR A 73 -9.52 8.22 -22.74
C TYR A 73 -10.92 8.53 -23.27
N VAL A 74 -11.01 9.10 -24.48
CA VAL A 74 -12.31 9.35 -25.14
C VAL A 74 -13.03 8.02 -25.36
N ILE A 75 -12.37 7.06 -26.01
CA ILE A 75 -12.90 5.72 -26.26
C ILE A 75 -13.37 5.07 -24.94
N ALA A 76 -12.56 5.13 -23.89
CA ALA A 76 -12.92 4.52 -22.61
C ALA A 76 -14.14 5.19 -21.94
N TRP A 77 -14.42 6.46 -22.23
CA TRP A 77 -15.57 7.18 -21.67
C TRP A 77 -16.84 7.09 -22.54
N THR A 78 -16.68 6.97 -23.86
CA THR A 78 -17.80 7.05 -24.82
C THR A 78 -18.16 5.72 -25.47
N GLU A 79 -17.22 4.81 -25.64
CA GLU A 79 -17.39 3.58 -26.44
C GLU A 79 -17.40 2.30 -25.59
N MET A 80 -16.92 2.33 -24.34
CA MET A 80 -16.99 1.17 -23.43
C MET A 80 -18.38 1.02 -22.78
N ASP A 81 -18.94 -0.19 -22.85
CA ASP A 81 -20.13 -0.62 -22.10
C ASP A 81 -19.80 -1.83 -21.20
N PRO A 82 -19.98 -1.74 -19.86
CA PRO A 82 -20.43 -0.59 -19.08
C PRO A 82 -19.44 0.58 -19.08
N THR A 83 -19.96 1.80 -19.00
CA THR A 83 -19.12 3.02 -18.96
C THR A 83 -18.18 3.03 -17.75
N LEU A 84 -17.01 3.66 -17.92
CA LEU A 84 -15.99 3.78 -16.87
C LEU A 84 -16.51 4.29 -15.50
N PRO A 85 -17.36 5.33 -15.42
CA PRO A 85 -17.90 5.80 -14.14
C PRO A 85 -18.69 4.73 -13.39
N ARG A 86 -19.45 3.90 -14.10
CA ARG A 86 -20.23 2.82 -13.49
C ARG A 86 -19.33 1.70 -12.99
N LEU A 87 -18.30 1.34 -13.75
CA LEU A 87 -17.30 0.35 -13.33
C LEU A 87 -16.56 0.81 -12.07
N PHE A 88 -16.17 2.09 -12.03
CA PHE A 88 -15.51 2.68 -10.87
C PHE A 88 -16.43 2.71 -9.66
N LEU A 89 -17.68 3.17 -9.82
CA LEU A 89 -18.65 3.23 -8.73
C LEU A 89 -18.99 1.85 -8.17
N ASN A 90 -19.22 0.86 -9.03
CA ASN A 90 -19.46 -0.52 -8.60
C ASN A 90 -18.28 -1.06 -7.79
N SER A 91 -17.05 -0.86 -8.26
CA SER A 91 -15.85 -1.31 -7.57
C SER A 91 -15.68 -0.58 -6.23
N PHE A 92 -15.94 0.72 -6.18
CA PHE A 92 -15.89 1.51 -4.96
C PHE A 92 -16.91 1.04 -3.92
N ILE A 93 -18.16 0.83 -4.33
CA ILE A 93 -19.22 0.34 -3.44
C ILE A 93 -18.89 -1.05 -2.93
N ILE A 94 -18.49 -1.98 -3.81
CA ILE A 94 -18.18 -3.35 -3.42
C ILE A 94 -16.97 -3.39 -2.49
N ALA A 95 -15.87 -2.73 -2.86
CA ALA A 95 -14.65 -2.70 -2.03
C ALA A 95 -14.92 -2.05 -0.68
N GLY A 96 -15.66 -0.93 -0.65
CA GLY A 96 -16.04 -0.25 0.58
C GLY A 96 -16.93 -1.11 1.48
N ALA A 97 -17.97 -1.71 0.92
CA ALA A 97 -18.88 -2.58 1.67
C ALA A 97 -18.15 -3.80 2.25
N ILE A 98 -17.35 -4.50 1.44
CA ILE A 98 -16.57 -5.66 1.91
C ILE A 98 -15.59 -5.25 3.00
N THR A 99 -14.86 -4.13 2.82
CA THR A 99 -13.90 -3.66 3.82
C THR A 99 -14.58 -3.33 5.15
N LEU A 100 -15.73 -2.66 5.12
CA LEU A 100 -16.49 -2.33 6.33
C LEU A 100 -17.01 -3.58 7.03
N LEU A 101 -17.60 -4.51 6.28
CA LEU A 101 -18.09 -5.77 6.83
C LEU A 101 -16.95 -6.59 7.45
N ASN A 102 -15.84 -6.75 6.74
CA ASN A 102 -14.66 -7.46 7.25
C ASN A 102 -14.12 -6.77 8.49
N LEU A 103 -13.97 -5.45 8.50
CA LEU A 103 -13.48 -4.73 9.69
C LEU A 103 -14.34 -5.02 10.93
N ILE A 104 -15.67 -5.02 10.77
CA ILE A 104 -16.59 -5.33 11.88
C ILE A 104 -16.46 -6.79 12.29
N LEU A 105 -16.62 -7.72 11.36
CA LEU A 105 -16.65 -9.17 11.62
C LEU A 105 -15.30 -9.70 12.12
N ASP A 106 -14.20 -9.28 11.50
CA ASP A 106 -12.84 -9.69 11.87
C ASP A 106 -12.45 -9.13 13.23
N SER A 107 -12.85 -7.89 13.55
CA SER A 107 -12.60 -7.32 14.89
C SER A 107 -13.36 -8.08 15.97
N LEU A 108 -14.63 -8.42 15.73
CA LEU A 108 -15.47 -9.20 16.65
C LEU A 108 -14.92 -10.63 16.82
N GLY A 109 -14.59 -11.30 15.71
CA GLY A 109 -14.01 -12.65 15.71
C GLY A 109 -12.64 -12.68 16.39
N GLY A 110 -11.76 -11.75 16.03
CA GLY A 110 -10.45 -11.58 16.63
C GLY A 110 -10.53 -11.31 18.13
N TYR A 111 -11.48 -10.48 18.57
CA TYR A 111 -11.73 -10.24 20.00
C TYR A 111 -12.18 -11.51 20.71
N ALA A 112 -13.09 -12.29 20.11
CA ALA A 112 -13.54 -13.56 20.68
C ALA A 112 -12.38 -14.56 20.86
N PHE A 113 -11.50 -14.71 19.85
CA PHE A 113 -10.31 -15.56 19.97
C PHE A 113 -9.29 -15.03 20.99
N ALA A 114 -9.09 -13.72 21.07
CA ALA A 114 -8.07 -13.10 21.91
C ALA A 114 -8.45 -12.98 23.40
N ARG A 115 -9.73 -12.75 23.71
CA ARG A 115 -10.20 -12.45 25.08
C ARG A 115 -11.12 -13.49 25.68
N LEU A 116 -11.90 -14.21 24.88
CA LEU A 116 -12.85 -15.21 25.40
C LEU A 116 -12.20 -16.61 25.48
N ARG A 117 -12.61 -17.37 26.48
CA ARG A 117 -12.27 -18.79 26.63
C ARG A 117 -13.54 -19.60 26.39
N PHE A 118 -13.60 -20.32 25.28
CA PHE A 118 -14.75 -21.13 24.89
C PHE A 118 -14.30 -22.50 24.37
N PRO A 119 -15.13 -23.55 24.52
CA PRO A 119 -14.77 -24.89 24.07
C PRO A 119 -14.67 -24.96 22.54
N GLY A 120 -13.65 -25.63 22.01
CA GLY A 120 -13.43 -25.79 20.56
C GLY A 120 -12.66 -24.65 19.87
N ARG A 121 -12.17 -23.64 20.64
CA ARG A 121 -11.43 -22.49 20.10
C ARG A 121 -10.25 -22.87 19.20
N GLU A 122 -9.43 -23.83 19.62
CA GLU A 122 -8.23 -24.24 18.86
C GLU A 122 -8.62 -24.88 17.52
N LEU A 123 -9.69 -25.68 17.48
CA LEU A 123 -10.19 -26.27 16.24
C LEU A 123 -10.69 -25.19 15.27
N LEU A 124 -11.50 -24.24 15.76
CA LEU A 124 -11.99 -23.13 14.93
C LEU A 124 -10.82 -22.26 14.43
N PHE A 125 -9.81 -22.03 15.26
CA PHE A 125 -8.63 -21.28 14.86
C PHE A 125 -7.86 -21.98 13.72
N VAL A 126 -7.63 -23.30 13.84
CA VAL A 126 -7.01 -24.09 12.77
C VAL A 126 -7.86 -24.09 11.49
N LEU A 127 -9.19 -24.15 11.60
CA LEU A 127 -10.07 -24.04 10.44
C LEU A 127 -9.96 -22.68 9.74
N VAL A 128 -9.89 -21.59 10.50
CA VAL A 128 -9.65 -20.24 9.93
C VAL A 128 -8.28 -20.19 9.23
N LEU A 129 -7.23 -20.76 9.82
CA LEU A 129 -5.93 -20.83 9.14
C LEU A 129 -6.01 -21.68 7.86
N ALA A 130 -6.74 -22.80 7.90
CA ALA A 130 -6.92 -23.66 6.74
C ALA A 130 -7.63 -22.94 5.59
N THR A 131 -8.64 -22.10 5.85
CA THR A 131 -9.30 -21.32 4.80
C THR A 131 -8.41 -20.25 4.19
N LEU A 132 -7.50 -19.65 4.98
CA LEU A 132 -6.48 -18.71 4.48
C LEU A 132 -5.44 -19.38 3.55
N MET A 133 -5.26 -20.69 3.66
CA MET A 133 -4.35 -21.46 2.80
C MET A 133 -4.97 -21.86 1.46
N ILE A 134 -6.29 -21.73 1.28
CA ILE A 134 -6.96 -22.07 0.02
C ILE A 134 -6.62 -21.00 -1.03
N PRO A 135 -5.88 -21.33 -2.10
CA PRO A 135 -5.48 -20.36 -3.11
C PRO A 135 -6.69 -19.91 -3.95
N ASP A 136 -6.79 -18.59 -4.17
CA ASP A 136 -7.93 -17.97 -4.86
C ASP A 136 -8.23 -18.51 -6.27
N PRO A 137 -7.24 -18.89 -7.12
CA PRO A 137 -7.51 -19.46 -8.45
C PRO A 137 -8.41 -20.70 -8.43
N LEU A 138 -8.40 -21.48 -7.33
CA LEU A 138 -9.25 -22.67 -7.19
C LEU A 138 -10.72 -22.35 -6.91
N ARG A 139 -11.06 -21.10 -6.56
CA ARG A 139 -12.44 -20.67 -6.26
C ARG A 139 -13.21 -20.18 -7.49
N VAL A 140 -12.51 -19.91 -8.60
CA VAL A 140 -13.06 -19.25 -9.80
C VAL A 140 -13.25 -20.22 -10.97
N VAL A 141 -12.62 -21.41 -10.92
CA VAL A 141 -12.86 -22.48 -11.91
C VAL A 141 -14.19 -23.17 -11.54
N PRO A 142 -15.18 -23.22 -12.44
CA PRO A 142 -16.48 -23.84 -12.17
C PRO A 142 -16.39 -25.36 -11.99
#